data_AF-A0A432ZK69-F1
#
_entry.id   AF-A0A432ZK69-F1
#
_cell.length_a   1.000
_cell.length_b   1.000
_cell.length_c   1.000
_cell.angle_alpha   90.00
_cell.angle_beta   90.00
_cell.angle_gamma   90.00
#
_symmetry.space_group_name_H-M   'P 1'
#
loop_
_entity.id
_entity.type
_entity.pdbx_description
1 polymer ?
#
loop_
_entity_poly.entity_id
_entity_poly.type
_entity_poly.pdbx_seq_one_letter_code
_entity_poly.pdbx_strand_id
1 'polypeptide(L)' 'MAGNSYQAVFINRRKDGRLIHCDQTITPLLDEHGEIEHFVCIFRDITSREVETQRYKDMVKLDILTSTLRRGAAVIR' A
#
# COMPACT_ATOMS: atom_id res chain seq x y z
N MET A 1 -4.24 -22.08 17.66
CA MET A 1 -4.53 -20.97 16.71
C MET A 1 -3.84 -21.36 15.41
N ALA A 2 -4.60 -21.61 14.34
CA ALA A 2 -4.08 -22.25 13.13
C ALA A 2 -2.93 -21.43 12.51
N GLY A 3 -1.86 -22.11 12.10
CA GLY A 3 -0.67 -21.57 11.44
C GLY A 3 -0.95 -20.98 10.05
N ASN A 4 -1.86 -20.01 9.98
CA ASN A 4 -2.20 -19.32 8.75
C ASN A 4 -1.20 -18.19 8.48
N SER A 5 -0.91 -17.95 7.21
CA SER A 5 -0.09 -16.82 6.80
C SER A 5 -0.77 -15.48 7.16
N TYR A 6 0.01 -14.54 7.68
CA TYR A 6 -0.41 -13.16 7.91
C TYR A 6 0.09 -12.28 6.77
N GLN A 7 -0.75 -11.37 6.28
CA GLN A 7 -0.36 -10.37 5.28
C GLN A 7 -0.86 -8.98 5.66
N ALA A 8 -0.02 -7.97 5.52
CA ALA A 8 -0.38 -6.59 5.78
C ALA A 8 0.47 -5.58 5.00
N VAL A 9 -0.13 -4.42 4.74
CA VAL A 9 0.57 -3.22 4.28
C VAL A 9 0.63 -2.20 5.42
N PHE A 10 1.83 -1.72 5.73
CA PHE A 10 2.04 -0.74 6.80
C PHE A 10 3.25 0.15 6.50
N ILE A 11 3.41 1.22 7.28
CA ILE A 11 4.56 2.12 7.17
C ILE A 11 5.66 1.63 8.13
N ASN A 12 6.84 1.40 7.59
CA ASN A 12 8.02 1.03 8.36
C ASN A 12 9.10 2.13 8.27
N ARG A 13 10.04 2.13 9.21
CA ARG A 13 11.19 3.04 9.24
C ARG A 13 12.48 2.26 9.03
N ARG A 14 13.21 2.58 7.96
CA ARG A 14 14.53 2.02 7.68
C ARG A 14 15.55 2.48 8.71
N LYS A 15 16.69 1.78 8.80
CA LYS A 15 17.81 2.13 9.69
C LYS A 15 18.35 3.55 9.46
N ASP A 16 18.26 4.06 8.24
CA ASP A 16 18.64 5.43 7.86
C ASP A 16 17.58 6.49 8.24
N GLY A 17 16.46 6.08 8.84
CA GLY A 17 15.36 6.96 9.26
C GLY A 17 14.25 7.16 8.22
N ARG A 18 14.44 6.72 6.96
CA ARG A 18 13.45 6.88 5.89
C ARG A 18 12.19 6.04 6.15
N LEU A 19 11.02 6.64 5.96
CA LEU A 19 9.74 5.93 5.97
C LEU A 19 9.52 5.22 4.63
N ILE A 20 9.05 3.97 4.70
CA ILE A 20 8.69 3.15 3.54
C ILE A 20 7.31 2.53 3.74
N HIS A 21 6.57 2.38 2.65
CA HIS A 21 5.40 1.51 2.62
C HIS A 21 5.87 0.07 2.39
N CYS A 22 5.48 -0.82 3.28
CA CYS A 22 5.92 -2.19 3.32
C CYS A 22 4.72 -3.12 3.14
N ASP A 23 4.75 -3.94 2.11
CA ASP A 23 3.85 -5.09 1.95
C ASP A 23 4.56 -6.33 2.47
N GLN A 24 4.05 -6.92 3.56
CA GLN A 24 4.69 -8.02 4.27
C GLN A 24 3.78 -9.25 4.30
N THR A 25 4.38 -10.42 4.09
CA THR A 25 3.77 -11.72 4.35
C THR A 25 4.61 -12.50 5.35
N ILE A 26 3.98 -13.09 6.35
CA ILE A 26 4.58 -13.93 7.38
C ILE A 26 3.93 -15.31 7.31
N THR A 27 4.73 -16.34 7.07
CA THR A 27 4.26 -17.72 6.93
C THR A 27 4.94 -18.60 7.98
N PRO A 28 4.19 -19.30 8.84
CA PRO A 28 4.77 -20.28 9.75
C PRO A 28 5.28 -21.50 8.97
N LEU A 29 6.40 -22.06 9.41
CA LEU A 29 6.88 -23.37 8.99
C LEU A 29 6.56 -24.37 10.09
N LEU A 30 5.92 -25.46 9.70
CA LEU A 30 5.51 -26.52 10.61
C LEU A 30 6.55 -27.63 10.63
N ASP A 31 6.76 -28.24 11.79
CA ASP A 31 7.53 -29.47 11.93
C ASP A 31 6.75 -30.70 11.43
N GLU A 32 7.35 -31.89 11.55
CA GLU A 32 6.72 -33.16 11.17
C GLU A 32 5.46 -33.49 11.98
N HIS A 33 5.28 -32.87 13.15
CA HIS A 33 4.14 -33.04 14.04
C HIS A 33 3.04 -31.99 13.80
N GLY A 34 3.26 -31.04 12.89
CA GLY A 34 2.33 -29.97 12.58
C GLY A 34 2.41 -28.77 13.52
N GLU A 35 3.41 -28.72 14.39
CA GLU A 35 3.66 -27.62 15.32
C GLU A 35 4.51 -26.54 14.67
N ILE A 36 4.29 -25.28 15.05
CA ILE A 36 5.05 -24.17 14.48
C ILE A 36 6.49 -24.21 15.01
N GLU A 37 7.44 -24.45 14.11
CA GLU A 37 8.87 -24.47 14.43
C GLU A 37 9.54 -23.12 14.08
N HIS A 38 9.14 -22.50 12.97
CA HIS A 38 9.75 -21.27 12.46
C HIS A 38 8.74 -20.33 11.80
N PHE A 39 9.18 -19.12 11.46
CA PHE A 39 8.44 -18.19 10.60
C PHE A 39 9.35 -17.66 9.49
N VAL A 40 8.81 -17.61 8.28
CA VAL A 40 9.44 -16.93 7.14
C VAL A 40 8.69 -15.63 6.88
N CYS A 41 9.44 -14.53 6.87
CA CYS A 41 8.92 -13.21 6.57
C CYS A 41 9.47 -12.73 5.23
N ILE A 42 8.59 -12.42 4.28
CA ILE A 42 8.95 -11.69 3.07
C ILE A 42 8.36 -10.29 3.15
N PHE A 43 9.12 -9.29 2.73
CA PHE A 43 8.64 -7.92 2.65
C PHE A 43 9.06 -7.27 1.35
N ARG A 44 8.23 -6.35 0.86
CA ARG A 44 8.48 -5.56 -0.34
C ARG A 44 8.28 -4.08 -0.04
N ASP A 45 9.28 -3.27 -0.38
CA ASP A 45 9.13 -1.82 -0.40
C ASP A 45 8.23 -1.43 -1.60
N ILE A 46 7.04 -0.93 -1.31
CA ILE A 46 6.06 -0.48 -2.30
C ILE A 46 5.94 1.05 -2.35
N THR A 47 6.86 1.78 -1.70
CA THR A 47 6.79 3.25 -1.59
C THR A 47 6.67 3.94 -2.93
N SER A 48 7.45 3.52 -3.94
CA SER A 48 7.39 4.11 -5.28
C SER A 48 6.01 3.94 -5.92
N ARG A 49 5.40 2.75 -5.78
CA ARG A 49 4.06 2.45 -6.31
C ARG A 49 2.99 3.29 -5.63
N GLU A 50 3.08 3.48 -4.31
CA GLU A 50 2.14 4.31 -3.56
C GLU A 50 2.25 5.79 -3.97
N VAL A 51 3.47 6.30 -4.18
CA VAL A 51 3.70 7.67 -4.66
C VAL A 51 3.12 7.87 -6.07
N GLU A 52 3.34 6.93 -6.99
CA GLU A 52 2.75 7.01 -8.34
C GLU A 52 1.23 6.96 -8.30
N THR A 53 0.66 6.06 -7.50
CA THR A 53 -0.78 5.94 -7.31
C THR A 53 -1.37 7.24 -6.76
N GLN A 54 -0.69 7.87 -5.80
CA GLN A 54 -1.14 9.13 -5.22
C GLN A 54 -1.05 10.28 -6.23
N ARG A 55 0.06 10.39 -6.98
CA ARG A 55 0.20 11.39 -8.06
C ARG A 55 -0.89 11.27 -9.11
N TYR A 56 -1.21 10.04 -9.53
CA TYR A 56 -2.30 9.80 -10.47
C TYR A 56 -3.65 10.24 -9.91
N LYS A 57 -3.96 9.88 -8.65
CA LYS A 57 -5.19 10.33 -7.97
C LYS A 57 -5.29 11.86 -7.90
N ASP A 58 -4.18 12.54 -7.65
CA ASP A 58 -4.15 14.00 -7.55
C ASP A 58 -4.34 14.67 -8.93
N MET A 59 -3.75 14.11 -9.99
CA MET A 59 -3.99 14.56 -11.37
C MET A 59 -5.46 14.42 -11.78
N VAL A 60 -6.07 13.27 -11.50
CA VAL A 60 -7.49 13.01 -11.81
C VAL A 60 -8.41 13.96 -11.04
N LYS A 61 -8.15 14.18 -9.74
CA LYS A 61 -8.92 15.14 -8.93
C LYS A 61 -8.89 16.55 -9.52
N LEU A 62 -7.72 17.00 -9.96
CA LEU A 62 -7.55 18.32 -10.54
C LEU A 62 -8.39 18.45 -11.83
N ASP A 63 -8.33 17.46 -12.73
CA ASP A 63 -9.07 17.46 -14.00
C ASP A 63 -10.59 17.54 -13.80
N ILE A 64 -11.13 16.79 -12.83
CA ILE A 64 -12.57 16.81 -12.48
C ILE A 64 -12.98 18.21 -11.97
N LEU A 65 -12.17 18.84 -11.12
CA LEU A 65 -12.48 20.16 -10.58
C LEU A 65 -12.49 21.22 -11.70
N THR A 66 -11.48 21.18 -12.58
CA THR A 66 -11.38 22.11 -13.71
C THR A 66 -12.45 21.90 -14.76
N SER A 67 -12.84 20.66 -15.06
CA SER A 67 -13.92 20.36 -16.02
C SER A 67 -15.30 20.77 -15.48
N THR A 68 -15.52 20.66 -14.17
CA THR A 68 -16.75 21.12 -13.51
C THR A 68 -16.85 22.65 -13.50
N LEU A 69 -15.76 23.35 -13.18
CA LEU A 69 -15.71 24.82 -13.22
C LEU A 69 -15.95 25.38 -14.63
N ARG A 70 -15.36 24.76 -15.66
CA ARG A 70 -15.56 25.16 -17.06
C ARG A 70 -17.01 24.98 -17.53
N ARG A 71 -17.74 23.99 -17.03
CA ARG A 71 -19.17 23.77 -17.36
C ARG A 71 -20.09 24.76 -16.64
N GLY A 72 -19.76 25.21 -15.43
CA GLY A 72 -20.54 26.20 -14.69
C GLY A 72 -20.50 27.62 -15.27
N ALA A 73 -19.42 27.98 -15.97
CA ALA A 73 -19.27 29.31 -16.58
C ALA A 73 -20.08 29.52 -17.87
N ALA A 74 -20.65 28.46 -18.45
CA ALA A 74 -21.39 28.53 -19.72
C ALA A 74 -22.90 28.81 -19.57
N VAL A 75 -23.43 28.97 -18.34
CA VAL A 75 -24.87 29.12 -18.08
C VAL A 75 -25.28 30.59 -17.79
N ILE A 76 -24.35 31.56 -17.92
CA ILE A 76 -24.70 32.98 -17.87
C ILE A 76 -24.52 33.58 -19.28
N ARG A 77 -25.51 33.38 -20.15
CA ARG A 77 -25.74 34.27 -21.28
C ARG A 77 -27.23 34.34 -21.61
#